data_AF-A0A223V8E3-F1
#
_entry.id   AF-A0A223V8E3-F1
#
_cell.length_a   1.000
_cell.length_b   1.000
_cell.length_c   1.000
_cell.angle_alpha   90.00
_cell.angle_beta   90.00
_cell.angle_gamma   90.00
#
_symmetry.space_group_name_H-M   'P 1'
#
loop_
_entity.id
_entity.type
_entity.pdbx_description
1 polymer ?
#
loop_
_entity_poly.entity_id
_entity_poly.type
_entity_poly.pdbx_seq_one_letter_code
_entity_poly.pdbx_strand_id
1 'polypeptide(L)'
;MSNESNRMGLRYAPFAFTEQGVAMLSSVLKSKKAIQANISIVRAFVMYRKHLADYGNLKEQVAKLEKEMNVKFKDIHQALNYLYKRIRYRLTNRTGSGLGLSNIFE
;
A
#
# COMPACT_ATOMS: atom_id res chain seq x y z
N MET A 1 -12.31 -13.67 -54.32
CA MET A 1 -12.96 -13.71 -52.99
C MET A 1 -12.27 -12.69 -52.09
N SER A 2 -12.95 -11.59 -51.77
CA SER A 2 -12.42 -10.57 -50.84
C SER A 2 -12.59 -11.07 -49.41
N ASN A 3 -11.50 -11.15 -48.66
CA ASN A 3 -11.51 -11.49 -47.23
C ASN A 3 -12.39 -10.50 -46.46
N GLU A 4 -13.52 -10.97 -45.93
CA GLU A 4 -14.48 -10.17 -45.15
C GLU A 4 -13.91 -9.68 -43.82
N SER A 5 -12.86 -10.34 -43.31
CA SER A 5 -12.20 -10.02 -42.04
C SER A 5 -11.37 -8.71 -42.06
N ASN A 6 -11.22 -8.07 -43.23
CA ASN A 6 -10.42 -6.84 -43.38
C ASN A 6 -11.27 -5.56 -43.54
N ARG A 7 -12.60 -5.62 -43.34
CA ARG A 7 -13.50 -4.45 -43.50
C ARG A 7 -13.53 -3.49 -42.30
N MET A 8 -12.83 -3.79 -41.20
CA MET A 8 -12.64 -2.85 -40.08
C MET A 8 -11.18 -2.94 -39.59
N GLY A 9 -10.28 -2.31 -40.35
CA GLY A 9 -8.84 -2.30 -40.09
C GLY A 9 -8.43 -1.46 -38.88
N LEU A 10 -8.78 -1.88 -37.66
CA LEU A 10 -8.08 -1.44 -36.46
C LEU A 10 -7.14 -2.55 -36.01
N ARG A 11 -6.00 -2.66 -36.71
CA ARG A 11 -4.88 -3.54 -36.29
C ARG A 11 -4.23 -3.09 -34.97
N TYR A 12 -4.56 -1.88 -34.51
CA TYR A 12 -4.06 -1.26 -33.27
C TYR A 12 -5.18 -0.45 -32.61
N ALA A 13 -5.22 -0.44 -31.28
CA ALA A 13 -6.11 0.44 -30.54
C ALA A 13 -5.79 1.90 -30.90
N PRO A 14 -6.80 2.70 -31.29
CA PRO A 14 -6.55 4.07 -31.72
C PRO A 14 -6.05 4.89 -30.53
N PHE A 15 -4.89 5.54 -30.68
CA PHE A 15 -4.31 6.40 -29.66
C PHE A 15 -5.14 7.66 -29.36
N ALA A 16 -6.25 7.87 -30.07
CA ALA A 16 -7.14 9.04 -30.00
C ALA A 16 -7.64 9.40 -28.59
N PHE A 17 -7.61 8.46 -27.64
CA PHE A 17 -8.04 8.68 -26.24
C PHE A 17 -6.90 8.68 -25.22
N THR A 18 -5.65 8.67 -25.68
CA THR A 18 -4.47 8.88 -24.83
C THR A 18 -4.14 10.37 -24.75
N GLU A 19 -3.36 10.80 -23.75
CA GLU A 19 -2.94 12.21 -23.66
C GLU A 19 -2.36 12.75 -24.96
N GLN A 20 -1.50 11.97 -25.62
CA GLN A 20 -0.85 12.38 -26.86
C GLN A 20 -1.81 12.39 -28.05
N GLY A 21 -2.75 11.44 -28.11
CA GLY A 21 -3.76 11.43 -29.18
C GLY A 21 -4.85 12.49 -29.00
N VAL A 22 -5.19 12.84 -27.77
CA VAL A 22 -6.11 13.94 -27.44
C VAL A 22 -5.44 15.28 -27.79
N ALA A 23 -4.15 15.44 -27.48
CA ALA A 23 -3.35 16.59 -27.92
C ALA A 23 -3.30 16.71 -29.46
N MET A 24 -3.08 15.61 -30.19
CA MET A 24 -3.15 15.58 -31.65
C MET A 24 -4.54 15.97 -32.18
N LEU A 25 -5.62 15.41 -31.61
CA LEU A 25 -7.00 15.76 -31.99
C LEU A 25 -7.31 17.25 -31.82
N SER A 26 -6.74 17.89 -30.79
CA SER A 26 -6.91 19.32 -30.53
C SER A 26 -6.36 20.22 -31.62
N SER A 27 -5.31 19.78 -32.32
CA SER A 27 -4.75 20.52 -33.47
C SER A 27 -5.65 20.46 -34.71
N VAL A 28 -6.45 19.40 -34.83
CA VAL A 28 -7.36 19.18 -35.96
C VAL A 28 -8.73 19.83 -35.71
N LEU A 29 -9.25 19.75 -34.47
CA LEU A 29 -10.56 20.27 -34.11
C LEU A 29 -10.47 21.71 -33.56
N LYS A 30 -10.82 22.71 -34.37
CA LYS A 30 -10.76 24.14 -34.02
C LYS A 30 -12.03 24.74 -33.41
N SER A 31 -13.07 23.95 -33.14
CA SER A 31 -14.33 24.49 -32.61
C SER A 31 -14.19 24.84 -31.11
N LYS A 32 -14.88 25.90 -30.66
CA LYS A 32 -14.88 26.32 -29.24
C LYS A 32 -15.24 25.16 -28.29
N LYS A 33 -16.20 24.33 -28.68
CA LYS A 33 -16.64 23.15 -27.93
C LYS A 33 -15.55 22.07 -27.86
N ALA A 34 -14.85 21.81 -28.96
CA ALA A 34 -13.75 20.84 -29.00
C ALA A 34 -12.55 21.28 -28.16
N ILE A 35 -12.22 22.57 -28.17
CA ILE A 35 -11.15 23.13 -27.35
C ILE A 35 -11.42 22.93 -25.85
N GLN A 36 -12.66 23.21 -25.41
CA GLN A 36 -13.05 23.00 -24.01
C GLN A 36 -12.99 21.52 -23.61
N ALA A 37 -13.50 20.62 -24.46
CA ALA A 37 -13.43 19.19 -24.20
C ALA A 37 -11.98 18.69 -24.07
N ASN A 38 -11.09 19.13 -24.96
CA ASN A 38 -9.67 18.80 -24.92
C ASN A 38 -9.00 19.25 -23.60
N ILE A 39 -9.25 20.49 -23.18
CA ILE A 39 -8.72 21.02 -21.90
C ILE A 39 -9.20 20.15 -20.73
N SER A 40 -10.47 19.78 -20.69
CA SER A 40 -11.03 18.94 -19.63
C SER A 40 -10.40 17.55 -19.61
N ILE A 41 -10.23 16.92 -20.77
CA ILE A 41 -9.61 15.59 -20.88
C ILE A 41 -8.15 15.63 -20.40
N VAL A 42 -7.35 16.59 -20.87
CA VAL A 42 -5.94 16.73 -20.45
C VAL A 42 -5.84 16.98 -18.95
N ARG A 43 -6.70 17.82 -18.37
CA ARG A 43 -6.72 18.05 -16.91
C ARG A 43 -7.02 16.76 -16.12
N ALA A 44 -7.98 15.96 -16.59
CA ALA A 44 -8.31 14.69 -15.96
C ALA A 44 -7.12 13.72 -15.97
N PHE A 45 -6.41 13.59 -17.10
CA PHE A 45 -5.21 12.73 -17.18
C PHE A 45 -4.03 13.24 -16.33
N VAL A 46 -3.80 14.56 -16.29
CA VAL A 46 -2.77 15.14 -15.41
C VAL A 46 -3.09 14.87 -13.94
N MET A 47 -4.35 15.05 -13.52
CA MET A 47 -4.79 14.75 -12.16
C MET A 47 -4.64 13.27 -11.84
N TYR A 48 -5.05 12.38 -12.74
CA TYR A 48 -4.89 10.94 -12.59
C TYR A 48 -3.43 10.52 -12.41
N ARG A 49 -2.49 11.09 -13.20
CA ARG A 49 -1.06 10.83 -13.04
C ARG A 49 -0.49 11.35 -11.73
N LYS A 50 -0.93 12.52 -11.26
CA LYS A 50 -0.54 13.03 -9.93
C LYS A 50 -0.96 12.06 -8.83
N HIS A 51 -2.20 11.57 -8.87
CA HIS A 51 -2.66 10.56 -7.95
C HIS A 51 -1.83 9.27 -8.03
N LEU A 52 -1.53 8.78 -9.25
CA LEU A 52 -0.66 7.62 -9.46
C LEU A 52 0.75 7.82 -8.88
N ALA A 53 1.34 9.01 -9.05
CA ALA A 53 2.64 9.35 -8.48
C ALA A 53 2.61 9.42 -6.95
N ASP A 54 1.53 9.97 -6.37
CA ASP A 54 1.35 10.06 -4.92
C ASP A 54 1.25 8.69 -4.24
N TYR A 55 0.74 7.66 -4.92
CA TYR A 55 0.75 6.29 -4.38
C TYR A 55 2.18 5.75 -4.14
N GLY A 56 3.17 6.18 -4.91
CA GLY A 56 4.57 5.79 -4.69
C GLY A 56 5.09 6.30 -3.36
N ASN A 57 4.89 7.61 -3.11
CA ASN A 57 5.25 8.25 -1.85
C ASN A 57 4.47 7.68 -0.66
N LEU A 58 3.17 7.42 -0.84
CA LEU A 58 2.34 6.84 0.21
C LEU A 58 2.79 5.42 0.58
N LYS A 59 3.11 4.59 -0.43
CA LYS A 59 3.61 3.22 -0.21
C LYS A 59 4.94 3.23 0.56
N GLU A 60 5.83 4.16 0.23
CA GLU A 60 7.11 4.30 0.93
C GLU A 60 6.93 4.77 2.37
N GLN A 61 6.02 5.72 2.62
CA GLN A 61 5.67 6.17 3.97
C GLN A 61 5.05 5.03 4.81
N VAL A 62 4.14 4.24 4.24
CA VAL A 62 3.55 3.08 4.91
C VAL A 62 4.63 2.04 5.25
N ALA A 63 5.50 1.70 4.30
CA ALA A 63 6.59 0.75 4.53
C ALA A 63 7.56 1.23 5.63
N LYS A 64 7.84 2.54 5.68
CA LYS A 64 8.65 3.14 6.74
C LYS A 64 7.97 3.01 8.11
N LEU A 65 6.68 3.33 8.19
CA LEU A 65 5.90 3.20 9.42
C LEU A 65 5.84 1.74 9.93
N GLU A 66 5.62 0.78 9.02
CA GLU A 66 5.63 -0.65 9.35
C GLU A 66 6.98 -1.10 9.92
N LYS A 67 8.09 -0.63 9.34
CA LYS A 67 9.44 -0.93 9.83
C LYS A 67 9.68 -0.36 11.23
N GLU A 68 9.31 0.90 11.46
CA GLU A 68 9.45 1.54 12.77
C GLU A 68 8.59 0.87 13.85
N MET A 69 7.34 0.51 13.52
CA MET A 69 6.46 -0.23 14.43
C MET A 69 7.05 -1.59 14.79
N ASN A 70 7.52 -2.37 13.80
CA ASN A 70 8.11 -3.68 14.05
C ASN A 70 9.32 -3.65 15.00
N VAL A 71 10.14 -2.60 14.92
CA VAL A 71 11.25 -2.40 15.87
C VAL A 71 10.72 -2.16 17.28
N LYS A 72 9.79 -1.22 17.44
CA LYS A 72 9.20 -0.90 18.75
C LYS A 72 8.47 -2.10 19.38
N PHE A 73 7.78 -2.92 18.59
CA PHE A 73 7.14 -4.14 19.07
C PHE A 73 8.16 -5.16 19.57
N LYS A 74 9.32 -5.32 18.93
CA LYS A 74 10.37 -6.24 19.41
C LYS A 74 10.88 -5.86 20.80
N ASP A 75 11.11 -4.58 21.03
CA ASP A 75 11.62 -4.09 22.32
C ASP A 75 10.59 -4.30 23.44
N ILE A 76 9.31 -3.99 23.16
CA ILE A 76 8.20 -4.25 24.09
C ILE A 76 8.10 -5.75 24.40
N HIS A 77 8.15 -6.60 23.37
CA HIS A 77 8.10 -8.05 23.55
C HIS A 77 9.27 -8.58 24.40
N GLN A 78 10.49 -8.08 24.18
CA GLN A 78 11.65 -8.47 24.98
C GLN A 78 11.50 -8.04 26.44
N ALA A 79 11.10 -6.79 26.69
CA ALA A 79 10.87 -6.29 28.05
C ALA A 79 9.80 -7.12 28.78
N LEU A 80 8.69 -7.44 28.11
CA LEU A 80 7.59 -8.22 28.67
C LEU A 80 8.01 -9.66 28.97
N ASN A 81 8.78 -10.29 28.06
CA ASN A 81 9.36 -11.62 28.27
C ASN A 81 10.37 -11.64 29.43
N TYR A 82 11.20 -10.60 29.56
CA TYR A 82 12.13 -10.46 30.68
C TYR A 82 11.39 -10.35 32.01
N LEU A 83 10.35 -9.51 32.07
CA LEU A 83 9.52 -9.37 33.26
C LEU A 83 8.79 -10.68 33.61
N TYR A 84 8.22 -11.36 32.62
CA TYR A 84 7.59 -12.66 32.81
C TYR A 84 8.56 -13.69 33.39
N LYS A 85 9.76 -13.82 32.81
CA LYS A 85 10.80 -14.74 33.28
C LYS A 85 11.25 -14.41 34.70
N ARG A 86 11.42 -13.13 35.02
CA ARG A 86 11.78 -12.64 36.37
C ARG A 86 10.71 -12.95 37.41
N ILE A 87 9.43 -12.73 37.09
CA ILE A 87 8.31 -13.05 37.97
C ILE A 87 8.26 -14.56 38.22
N ARG A 88 8.36 -15.39 37.17
CA ARG A 88 8.40 -16.85 37.30
C ARG A 88 9.52 -17.33 38.22
N TYR A 89 10.74 -16.84 38.01
CA TYR A 89 11.91 -17.21 38.83
C TYR A 89 11.67 -16.88 40.31
N ARG A 90 11.08 -15.72 40.61
CA ARG A 90 10.75 -15.33 41.99
C ARG A 90 9.67 -16.24 42.61
N LEU A 91 8.68 -16.68 41.83
CA LEU A 91 7.64 -17.59 42.30
C LEU A 91 8.21 -18.98 42.63
N THR A 92 9.05 -19.55 41.77
CA THR A 92 9.71 -20.85 42.04
C THR A 92 10.67 -20.83 43.22
N ASN A 93 11.36 -19.71 43.45
CA ASN A 93 12.33 -19.62 44.55
C ASN A 93 11.65 -19.42 45.91
N ARG A 94 10.45 -18.83 45.94
CA ARG A 94 9.66 -18.68 47.18
C ARG A 94 9.01 -20.00 47.63
N THR A 95 8.69 -20.90 46.70
CA THR A 95 8.15 -22.22 47.04
C THR A 95 9.22 -23.21 47.51
N GLY A 96 10.51 -22.93 47.27
CA GLY A 96 11.64 -23.78 47.68
C GLY A 96 12.21 -23.50 49.07
N SER A 97 11.82 -22.42 49.74
CA SER A 97 12.35 -22.03 51.06
C SER A 97 11.31 -22.07 52.19
N GLY A 98 10.22 -22.84 52.00
CA GLY A 98 9.07 -22.88 52.92
C GLY A 98 8.40 -24.25 53.08
N LEU A 99 9.07 -25.36 52.77
CA LEU A 99 8.58 -26.70 53.11
C LEU A 99 9.35 -27.26 54.31
N GLY A 100 9.15 -26.59 55.45
CA GLY A 100 9.46 -27.08 56.79
C GLY A 100 8.19 -27.34 57.60
N LEU A 101 7.10 -27.76 56.95
CA LEU A 101 5.83 -28.12 57.60
C LEU A 101 5.29 -29.47 57.12
N SER A 102 6.16 -30.42 56.77
CA SER A 102 5.78 -31.84 56.65
C SER A 102 5.89 -32.54 58.01
N ASN A 103 5.17 -32.02 59.02
CA ASN A 103 4.99 -32.64 60.33
C ASN A 103 3.69 -32.11 60.98
N ILE A 104 2.55 -32.18 60.27
CA ILE A 104 1.21 -31.94 60.87
C ILE A 104 0.17 -32.97 60.36
N PHE A 105 0.58 -34.10 59.81
CA PHE A 105 -0.33 -35.24 59.64
C PHE A 105 0.44 -36.52 59.99
N GLU A 106 0.62 -36.70 61.30
CA GLU A 106 0.26 -37.97 61.92
C GLU A 106 -1.26 -37.95 62.15
#